data_AF-A0A950NAA7-F1
#
_entry.id   AF-A0A950NAA7-F1
#
_cell.length_a   1.000
_cell.length_b   1.000
_cell.length_c   1.000
_cell.angle_alpha   90.00
_cell.angle_beta   90.00
_cell.angle_gamma   90.00
#
_symmetry.space_group_name_H-M   'P 1'
#
loop_
_entity.id
_entity.type
_entity.pdbx_description
1 polymer ?
#
loop_
_entity_poly.entity_id
_entity_poly.type
_entity_poly.pdbx_seq_one_letter_code
_entity_poly.pdbx_strand_id
1 'polypeptide(L)' 'AKLLHEIAEARGNVMEVIHNRTSAAVPIGRTGVEILIETRDATHIDELEGRLRAAGYPVQRMP' A
#
# COMPACT_ATOMS: atom_id res chain seq x y z
N ALA A 1 0.98 -6.23 12.11
CA ALA A 1 0.03 -5.87 11.03
C ALA A 1 -0.14 -4.34 10.89
N LYS A 2 0.95 -3.55 10.84
CA LYS A 2 0.87 -2.09 10.90
C LYS A 2 0.42 -1.44 9.58
N LEU A 3 0.83 -1.99 8.44
CA LEU A 3 0.47 -1.46 7.12
C LEU A 3 -1.05 -1.41 6.87
N LEU A 4 -1.74 -2.54 7.10
CA LEU A 4 -3.20 -2.60 6.91
C LEU A 4 -3.95 -1.69 7.88
N HIS A 5 -3.39 -1.46 9.07
CA HIS A 5 -3.97 -0.51 10.02
C HIS A 5 -3.90 0.93 9.49
N GLU A 6 -2.75 1.35 8.93
CA GLU A 6 -2.65 2.69 8.32
C GLU A 6 -3.66 2.88 7.17
N ILE A 7 -3.90 1.83 6.37
CA ILE A 7 -4.89 1.87 5.27
C ILE A 7 -6.32 1.98 5.83
N ALA A 8 -6.64 1.19 6.84
CA ALA A 8 -7.96 1.21 7.46
C ALA A 8 -8.28 2.56 8.10
N GLU A 9 -7.31 3.17 8.78
CA GLU A 9 -7.45 4.49 9.39
C GLU A 9 -7.61 5.61 8.36
N ALA A 10 -7.12 5.43 7.14
CA ALA A 10 -7.41 6.31 6.02
C ALA A 10 -8.78 6.04 5.37
N ARG A 11 -9.52 5.01 5.82
CA ARG A 11 -10.77 4.52 5.21
C ARG A 11 -10.60 3.98 3.79
N GLY A 12 -9.44 3.37 3.50
CA GLY A 12 -9.24 2.58 2.28
C GLY A 12 -9.88 1.21 2.41
N ASN A 13 -10.66 0.79 1.41
CA ASN A 13 -11.25 -0.55 1.38
C ASN A 13 -10.30 -1.52 0.66
N VAL A 14 -9.75 -2.49 1.38
CA VAL A 14 -8.78 -3.44 0.82
C VAL A 14 -9.52 -4.60 0.16
N MET A 15 -9.31 -4.75 -1.15
CA MET A 15 -9.92 -5.82 -1.95
C MET A 15 -8.99 -7.03 -2.06
N GLU A 16 -7.69 -6.81 -2.17
CA GLU A 16 -6.70 -7.88 -2.34
C GLU A 16 -5.36 -7.51 -1.72
N VAL A 17 -4.65 -8.49 -1.18
CA VAL A 17 -3.29 -8.36 -0.66
C VAL A 17 -2.43 -9.50 -1.21
N ILE A 18 -1.42 -9.15 -2.01
CA ILE A 18 -0.47 -10.10 -2.61
C ILE A 18 0.90 -9.89 -2.00
N HIS A 19 1.55 -10.99 -1.60
CA HIS A 19 2.92 -10.96 -1.08
C HIS A 19 3.90 -11.48 -2.14
N ASN A 20 4.67 -10.56 -2.72
CA ASN A 20 5.65 -10.89 -3.75
C ASN A 20 7.05 -10.95 -3.14
N ARG A 21 7.59 -12.16 -2.97
CA ARG A 21 8.93 -12.41 -2.41
C ARG A 21 9.98 -12.78 -3.47
N THR A 22 9.56 -12.92 -4.72
CA THR A 22 10.41 -13.37 -5.83
C THR A 22 10.64 -12.28 -6.88
N SER A 23 9.93 -11.15 -6.79
CA SER A 23 10.17 -10.00 -7.65
C SER A 23 11.59 -9.47 -7.48
N ALA A 24 12.29 -9.29 -8.61
CA ALA A 24 13.64 -8.72 -8.66
C ALA A 24 13.71 -7.28 -8.11
N ALA A 25 12.56 -6.58 -8.03
CA ALA A 25 12.48 -5.24 -7.45
C ALA A 25 12.47 -5.24 -5.92
N VAL A 26 12.30 -6.40 -5.27
CA VAL A 26 12.26 -6.52 -3.82
C VAL A 26 13.66 -6.94 -3.31
N PRO A 27 14.29 -6.15 -2.43
CA PRO A 27 15.57 -6.52 -1.84
C PRO A 27 15.50 -7.88 -1.14
N ILE A 28 16.60 -8.64 -1.19
CA ILE A 28 16.73 -9.92 -0.50
C ILE A 28 16.38 -9.74 0.99
N GLY A 29 15.54 -10.65 1.51
CA GLY A 29 15.09 -10.60 2.90
C GLY A 29 13.91 -9.67 3.16
N ARG A 30 13.35 -9.02 2.12
CA ARG A 30 12.10 -8.25 2.20
C ARG A 30 10.96 -8.97 1.47
N THR A 31 9.74 -8.53 1.75
CA THR A 31 8.53 -8.97 1.04
C THR A 31 7.91 -7.73 0.40
N GLY A 32 7.76 -7.74 -0.92
CA GLY A 32 6.92 -6.77 -1.62
C GLY A 32 5.46 -7.06 -1.28
N VAL A 33 4.69 -6.00 -1.04
CA VAL A 33 3.26 -6.11 -0.78
C VAL A 33 2.55 -5.28 -1.83
N GLU A 34 1.72 -5.94 -2.63
CA GLU A 34 0.84 -5.31 -3.59
C GLU A 34 -0.56 -5.34 -3.00
N ILE A 35 -1.25 -4.20 -2.99
CA ILE A 35 -2.57 -4.07 -2.37
C ILE A 35 -3.49 -3.39 -3.37
N LEU A 36 -4.60 -4.06 -3.68
CA LEU A 36 -5.69 -3.46 -4.42
C LEU A 36 -6.64 -2.78 -3.43
N ILE A 37 -6.82 -1.47 -3.57
CA ILE A 37 -7.60 -0.65 -2.64
C ILE A 37 -8.65 0.13 -3.42
N GLU A 38 -9.90 0.00 -3.02
CA GLU A 38 -10.98 0.85 -3.51
C GLU A 38 -10.97 2.18 -2.76
N THR A 39 -11.07 3.27 -3.50
CA THR A 39 -11.04 4.64 -2.99
C THR A 39 -12.22 5.43 -3.53
N ARG A 40 -12.67 6.42 -2.75
CA ARG A 40 -13.84 7.25 -3.08
C ARG A 40 -13.61 8.17 -4.29
N ASP A 41 -12.42 8.76 -4.41
CA ASP A 41 -12.05 9.74 -5.42
C ASP A 41 -10.52 9.88 -5.48
N ALA A 42 -10.02 10.68 -6.44
CA ALA A 42 -8.59 10.90 -6.63
C ALA A 42 -7.91 11.55 -5.41
N THR A 43 -8.60 12.48 -4.74
CA THR A 43 -8.07 13.13 -3.53
C THR A 43 -7.79 12.12 -2.42
N HIS A 44 -8.68 11.15 -2.26
CA HIS A 44 -8.50 10.08 -1.28
C HIS A 44 -7.32 9.16 -1.60
N ILE A 45 -7.00 8.97 -2.88
CA ILE A 45 -5.77 8.24 -3.27
C ILE A 45 -4.55 9.02 -2.76
N ASP A 46 -4.50 10.33 -2.98
CA ASP A 46 -3.37 11.17 -2.57
C ASP A 46 -3.23 11.23 -1.04
N GLU A 47 -4.33 11.29 -0.30
CA GLU A 47 -4.35 11.22 1.17
C GLU A 47 -3.77 9.89 1.68
N LEU A 48 -4.19 8.77 1.09
CA LEU A 48 -3.74 7.43 1.44
C LEU A 48 -2.23 7.28 1.17
N GLU A 49 -1.76 7.71 0.00
CA GLU A 49 -0.34 7.69 -0.33
C GLU A 49 0.49 8.57 0.60
N GLY A 50 0.01 9.78 0.90
CA GLY A 50 0.65 10.70 1.83
C GLY A 50 0.80 10.08 3.22
N ARG A 51 -0.27 9.46 3.75
CA ARG A 51 -0.24 8.78 5.04
C ARG A 51 0.74 7.62 5.07
N LEU A 52 0.70 6.75 4.06
CA LEU A 52 1.59 5.60 3.98
C LEU A 52 3.05 6.01 3.88
N ARG A 53 3.37 7.05 3.09
CA ARG A 53 4.71 7.62 3.01
C ARG A 53 5.15 8.24 4.34
N ALA A 54 4.28 8.98 5.02
CA ALA A 54 4.56 9.55 6.34
C ALA A 54 4.79 8.46 7.41
N ALA A 55 4.13 7.31 7.29
CA ALA A 55 4.37 6.13 8.12
C ALA A 55 5.66 5.36 7.76
N GLY A 56 6.40 5.80 6.74
CA GLY A 56 7.69 5.25 6.32
C GLY A 56 7.61 4.17 5.24
N TYR A 57 6.44 3.97 4.62
CA TYR A 57 6.29 3.01 3.53
C TYR A 57 6.63 3.65 2.18
N PRO A 58 7.54 3.07 1.37
CA PRO A 58 7.67 3.46 -0.02
C PRO A 58 6.42 3.01 -0.78
N VAL A 59 5.70 3.94 -1.40
CA VAL A 59 4.49 3.67 -2.18
C VAL A 59 4.75 3.95 -3.64
N GLN A 60 4.24 3.09 -4.51
CA GLN A 60 4.24 3.27 -5.95
C GLN A 60 2.88 2.80 -6.49
N ARG A 61 2.25 3.61 -7.37
CA ARG A 61 1.07 3.17 -8.11
C ARG A 61 1.48 2.16 -9.16
N MET A 62 0.76 1.05 -9.22
CA MET A 62 0.86 0.13 -10.34
C MET A 62 -0.06 0.63 -11.46
N PRO A 63 0.42 0.67 -12.73
CA PRO A 63 -0.37 1.09 -13.87
C PRO A 63 -1.50 0.10 -14.22
#